data_AF-A0A382BEG5-F1
#
_entry.id   AF-A0A382BEG5-F1
#
_cell.length_a   1.000
_cell.length_b   1.000
_cell.length_c   1.000
_cell.angle_alpha   90.00
_cell.angle_beta   90.00
_cell.angle_gamma   90.00
#
_symmetry.space_group_name_H-M   'P 1'
#
loop_
_entity.id
_entity.type
_entity.pdbx_description
1 polymer ?
#
loop_
_entity_poly.entity_id
_entity_poly.type
_entity_poly.pdbx_seq_one_letter_code
_entity_poly.pdbx_strand_id
1 'polypeptide(L)'
;VRFASKRAANTKGGIILLKIIEHSDPQHWQSVEEIILQEARDEAQEKLKKWSKVINDLSGITPELCIKEGIASEKIIEILEEDNAVRFLVLAASSGDQPGPLVSLLAGQKSGKLPVPIVIVPQDLSDEAIDDLASRAK
;
A
#
# COMPACT_ATOMS: atom_id res chain seq x y z
N VAL A 1 3.26 6.27 -4.87
CA VAL A 1 4.45 6.21 -3.98
C VAL A 1 5.03 7.59 -3.61
N ARG A 2 5.04 8.58 -4.52
CA ARG A 2 5.61 9.91 -4.27
C ARG A 2 5.05 10.60 -3.02
N PHE A 3 3.72 10.64 -2.86
CA PHE A 3 3.07 11.20 -1.66
C PHE A 3 3.61 10.60 -0.35
N ALA A 4 3.57 9.26 -0.24
CA ALA A 4 4.06 8.56 0.94
C ALA A 4 5.56 8.83 1.20
N SER A 5 6.37 8.87 0.13
CA SER A 5 7.81 9.15 0.20
C SER A 5 8.09 10.54 0.79
N LYS A 6 7.44 11.57 0.24
CA LYS A 6 7.59 12.95 0.71
C LYS A 6 7.03 13.14 2.10
N ARG A 7 5.85 12.55 2.38
CA ARG A 7 5.22 12.66 3.69
C ARG A 7 6.09 12.05 4.77
N ALA A 8 6.60 10.83 4.56
CA ALA A 8 7.47 10.16 5.51
C ALA A 8 8.78 10.94 5.74
N ALA A 9 9.41 11.47 4.70
CA ALA A 9 10.61 12.29 4.84
C ALA A 9 10.35 13.54 5.70
N ASN A 10 9.23 14.24 5.45
CA ASN A 10 8.86 15.44 6.19
C ASN A 10 8.50 15.15 7.65
N THR A 11 7.87 14.01 7.92
CA THR A 11 7.50 13.59 9.29
C THR A 11 8.59 12.77 9.98
N LYS A 12 9.75 12.57 9.36
CA LYS A 12 10.83 11.68 9.84
C LYS A 12 10.35 10.26 10.16
N GLY A 13 9.41 9.76 9.37
CA GLY A 13 8.84 8.42 9.48
C GLY A 13 9.47 7.41 8.53
N GLY A 14 9.15 6.13 8.74
CA GLY A 14 9.45 5.04 7.82
C GLY A 14 8.33 4.78 6.81
N ILE A 15 8.55 3.84 5.90
CA ILE A 15 7.56 3.39 4.92
C ILE A 15 7.58 1.87 4.88
N ILE A 16 6.39 1.26 4.87
CA ILE A 16 6.19 -0.15 4.54
C ILE A 16 5.54 -0.20 3.16
N LEU A 17 6.15 -0.92 2.22
CA LEU A 17 5.53 -1.27 0.95
C LEU A 17 4.90 -2.66 1.08
N LEU A 18 3.57 -2.69 1.05
CA LEU A 18 2.79 -3.91 1.14
C LEU A 18 2.34 -4.37 -0.25
N LYS A 19 2.66 -5.61 -0.60
CA LYS A 19 2.08 -6.32 -1.75
C LYS A 19 1.30 -7.52 -1.25
N ILE A 20 0.04 -7.62 -1.68
CA ILE A 20 -0.80 -8.77 -1.37
C ILE A 20 -0.96 -9.60 -2.64
N ILE A 21 -0.71 -10.90 -2.49
CA ILE A 21 -1.01 -11.93 -3.48
C ILE A 21 -2.42 -12.41 -3.15
N GLU A 22 -3.38 -12.07 -4.00
CA GLU A 22 -4.80 -12.27 -3.71
C GLU A 22 -5.23 -13.72 -3.95
N HIS A 23 -5.97 -14.27 -2.98
CA HIS A 23 -6.66 -15.55 -3.10
C HIS A 23 -8.11 -15.32 -2.74
N SER A 24 -8.99 -15.31 -3.74
CA SER A 24 -10.42 -15.02 -3.58
C SER A 24 -11.19 -16.15 -2.89
N ASP A 25 -10.61 -17.36 -2.83
CA ASP A 25 -11.22 -18.54 -2.21
C ASP A 25 -10.15 -19.44 -1.54
N PRO A 26 -10.16 -19.57 -0.20
CA PRO A 26 -9.28 -20.50 0.51
C PRO A 26 -9.43 -21.97 0.09
N GLN A 27 -10.63 -22.39 -0.36
CA GLN A 27 -10.90 -23.77 -0.76
C GLN A 27 -10.32 -24.12 -2.13
N HIS A 28 -10.21 -23.14 -3.04
CA HIS A 28 -9.64 -23.34 -4.37
C HIS A 28 -8.11 -23.27 -4.37
N TRP A 29 -7.53 -22.54 -3.41
CA TRP A 29 -6.10 -22.33 -3.29
C TRP A 29 -5.31 -23.59 -2.91
N GLN A 30 -5.92 -24.54 -2.20
CA GLN A 30 -5.26 -25.80 -1.78
C GLN A 30 -4.80 -26.68 -2.96
N SER A 31 -5.29 -26.42 -4.16
CA SER A 31 -4.94 -27.15 -5.40
C SER A 31 -3.88 -26.42 -6.24
N VAL A 32 -3.37 -25.26 -5.81
CA VAL A 32 -2.36 -24.50 -6.57
C VAL A 32 -0.98 -25.13 -6.39
N GLU A 33 -0.28 -25.32 -7.50
CA GLU A 33 1.08 -25.86 -7.50
C GLU A 33 2.05 -24.90 -6.79
N GLU A 34 2.95 -25.45 -5.96
CA GLU A 34 3.97 -24.67 -5.22
C GLU A 34 4.80 -23.77 -6.15
N ILE A 35 5.02 -24.20 -7.40
CA ILE A 35 5.75 -23.45 -8.43
C ILE A 35 5.02 -22.15 -8.76
N ILE A 36 3.70 -22.19 -8.99
CA ILE A 36 2.91 -21.01 -9.35
C ILE A 36 2.90 -19.99 -8.20
N LEU A 37 2.79 -20.47 -6.94
CA LEU A 37 2.90 -19.59 -5.78
C LEU A 37 4.29 -18.94 -5.70
N GLN A 38 5.34 -19.73 -5.94
CA GLN A 38 6.70 -19.22 -5.90
C GLN A 38 6.92 -18.14 -6.98
N GLU A 39 6.43 -18.35 -8.20
CA GLU A 39 6.47 -17.35 -9.27
C GLU A 39 5.73 -16.06 -8.88
N ALA A 40 4.54 -16.17 -8.26
CA ALA A 40 3.78 -15.02 -7.80
C ALA A 40 4.51 -14.23 -6.69
N ARG A 41 5.21 -14.94 -5.78
CA ARG A 41 6.07 -14.33 -4.75
C ARG A 41 7.26 -13.62 -5.37
N ASP A 42 7.92 -14.24 -6.33
CA ASP A 42 9.08 -13.65 -7.02
C ASP A 42 8.65 -12.39 -7.79
N GLU A 43 7.52 -12.43 -8.49
CA GLU A 43 6.97 -11.26 -9.18
C GLU A 43 6.60 -10.13 -8.20
N ALA A 44 5.98 -10.47 -7.06
CA ALA A 44 5.68 -9.53 -6.00
C ALA A 44 6.96 -8.87 -5.45
N GLN A 45 8.00 -9.66 -5.20
CA GLN A 45 9.29 -9.19 -4.70
C GLN A 45 9.97 -8.24 -5.68
N GLU A 46 10.00 -8.57 -6.97
CA GLU A 46 10.59 -7.71 -8.00
C GLU A 46 9.84 -6.38 -8.16
N LYS A 47 8.49 -6.40 -8.10
CA LYS A 47 7.67 -5.19 -8.08
C LYS A 47 8.00 -4.32 -6.86
N LEU A 48 8.10 -4.92 -5.68
CA LEU A 48 8.43 -4.20 -4.45
C LEU A 48 9.84 -3.60 -4.50
N LYS A 49 10.85 -4.33 -4.98
CA LYS A 49 12.21 -3.80 -5.18
C LYS A 49 12.23 -2.60 -6.11
N LYS A 50 11.51 -2.66 -7.24
CA LYS A 50 11.39 -1.54 -8.17
C LYS A 50 10.85 -0.29 -7.48
N TRP A 51 9.75 -0.42 -6.73
CA TRP A 51 9.16 0.72 -6.01
C TRP A 51 10.02 1.19 -4.84
N SER A 52 10.72 0.27 -4.16
CA SER A 52 11.68 0.60 -3.10
C SER A 52 12.77 1.54 -3.61
N LYS A 53 13.35 1.23 -4.78
CA LYS A 53 14.32 2.11 -5.43
C LYS A 53 13.75 3.49 -5.70
N VAL A 54 12.53 3.58 -6.25
CA VAL A 54 11.88 4.88 -6.51
C VAL A 54 11.67 5.68 -5.21
N ILE A 55 11.27 5.03 -4.12
CA ILE A 55 11.11 5.70 -2.82
C ILE A 55 12.44 6.22 -2.31
N ASN A 56 13.50 5.41 -2.40
CA ASN A 56 14.84 5.79 -1.99
C ASN A 56 15.35 6.98 -2.81
N ASP A 57 15.19 6.95 -4.13
CA ASP A 57 15.59 8.05 -5.02
C ASP A 57 14.82 9.36 -4.70
N LEU A 58 13.54 9.27 -4.31
CA LEU A 58 12.70 10.44 -4.01
C LEU A 58 12.90 11.07 -2.63
N SER A 59 13.33 10.27 -1.64
CA SER A 59 13.25 10.63 -0.22
C SER A 59 14.44 10.21 0.63
N GLY A 60 15.36 9.38 0.11
CA GLY A 60 16.44 8.76 0.86
C GLY A 60 16.01 7.65 1.82
N ILE A 61 14.71 7.33 1.90
CA ILE A 61 14.16 6.30 2.78
C ILE A 61 14.28 4.94 2.10
N THR A 62 14.78 3.95 2.82
CA THR A 62 14.68 2.53 2.41
C THR A 62 13.41 1.95 3.03
N PRO A 63 12.36 1.67 2.24
CA PRO A 63 11.13 1.11 2.77
C PRO A 63 11.32 -0.36 3.18
N GLU A 64 10.59 -0.78 4.21
CA GLU A 64 10.39 -2.18 4.52
C GLU A 64 9.49 -2.83 3.45
N LEU A 65 9.83 -4.04 3.03
CA LEU A 65 9.07 -4.79 2.03
C LEU A 65 8.25 -5.87 2.72
N CYS A 66 6.93 -5.83 2.53
CA CYS A 66 6.02 -6.79 3.12
C CYS A 66 5.19 -7.47 2.02
N ILE A 67 5.22 -8.80 1.99
CA ILE A 67 4.38 -9.62 1.12
C ILE A 67 3.43 -10.42 2.00
N LYS A 68 2.13 -10.38 1.70
CA LYS A 68 1.10 -11.21 2.34
C LYS A 68 0.28 -11.94 1.29
N GLU A 69 -0.37 -13.01 1.72
CA GLU A 69 -1.25 -13.84 0.88
C GLU A 69 -2.66 -13.85 1.46
N GLY A 70 -3.67 -13.81 0.60
CA GLY A 70 -5.08 -13.88 0.97
C GLY A 70 -5.89 -12.66 0.57
N ILE A 71 -6.92 -12.33 1.34
CA ILE A 71 -7.86 -11.25 1.00
C ILE A 71 -7.22 -9.90 1.34
N ALA A 72 -7.07 -9.03 0.31
CA ALA A 72 -6.34 -7.77 0.44
C ALA A 72 -6.81 -6.90 1.62
N SER A 73 -8.12 -6.69 1.73
CA SER A 73 -8.67 -5.87 2.81
C SER A 73 -8.45 -6.44 4.21
N GLU A 74 -8.40 -7.76 4.35
CA GLU A 74 -8.18 -8.42 5.64
C GLU A 74 -6.71 -8.34 6.03
N LYS A 75 -5.81 -8.63 5.09
CA LYS A 75 -4.36 -8.56 5.33
C LYS A 75 -3.86 -7.13 5.58
N ILE A 76 -4.50 -6.12 4.99
CA ILE A 76 -4.23 -4.71 5.33
C ILE A 76 -4.62 -4.43 6.77
N ILE A 77 -5.84 -4.80 7.19
CA ILE A 77 -6.31 -4.55 8.56
C ILE A 77 -5.43 -5.31 9.57
N GLU A 78 -5.12 -6.58 9.31
CA GLU A 78 -4.24 -7.41 10.13
C GLU A 78 -2.89 -6.73 10.38
N ILE A 79 -2.21 -6.24 9.33
CA ILE A 79 -0.93 -5.53 9.49
C ILE A 79 -1.09 -4.26 10.32
N LEU A 80 -2.15 -3.49 10.09
CA LEU A 80 -2.38 -2.24 10.80
C LEU A 80 -2.72 -2.46 12.29
N GLU A 81 -3.29 -3.61 12.64
CA GLU A 81 -3.55 -4.03 14.02
C GLU A 81 -2.30 -4.61 14.69
N GLU A 82 -1.48 -5.37 13.96
CA GLU A 82 -0.23 -5.96 14.45
C GLU A 82 0.86 -4.90 14.67
N ASP A 83 1.01 -3.96 13.73
CA ASP A 83 2.03 -2.93 13.76
C ASP A 83 1.47 -1.57 14.19
N ASN A 84 1.44 -1.37 15.50
CA ASN A 84 1.11 -0.10 16.12
C ASN A 84 2.13 1.01 15.80
N ALA A 85 3.21 0.76 15.05
CA ALA A 85 4.12 1.78 14.50
C ALA A 85 3.55 2.48 13.25
N VAL A 86 2.60 1.87 12.54
CA VAL A 86 1.96 2.50 11.38
C VAL A 86 1.05 3.65 11.83
N ARG A 87 1.09 4.79 11.13
CA ARG A 87 0.31 6.00 11.48
C ARG A 87 -0.81 6.34 10.50
N PHE A 88 -0.69 5.94 9.25
CA PHE A 88 -1.70 6.15 8.22
C PHE A 88 -1.48 5.19 7.07
N LEU A 89 -2.56 4.80 6.41
CA LEU A 89 -2.55 4.00 5.19
C LEU A 89 -2.63 4.92 3.97
N VAL A 90 -1.74 4.77 2.98
CA VAL A 90 -1.80 5.54 1.72
C VAL A 90 -2.24 4.64 0.59
N LEU A 91 -3.36 4.97 -0.08
CA LEU A 91 -3.85 4.29 -1.28
C LEU A 91 -3.94 5.26 -2.45
N ALA A 92 -3.63 4.76 -3.65
CA ALA A 92 -3.91 5.50 -4.89
C ALA A 92 -5.35 5.19 -5.34
N ALA A 93 -6.10 6.22 -5.74
CA ALA A 93 -7.38 6.03 -6.40
C ALA A 93 -7.20 5.76 -7.90
N SER A 94 -8.10 4.99 -8.48
CA SER A 94 -8.22 4.84 -9.94
C SER A 94 -8.58 6.18 -10.59
N SER A 95 -8.25 6.34 -11.87
CA SER A 95 -8.78 7.40 -12.73
C SER A 95 -10.29 7.26 -12.91
N GLY A 96 -11.01 8.38 -12.91
CA GLY A 96 -12.47 8.45 -13.10
C GLY A 96 -13.26 8.62 -11.80
N ASP A 97 -14.60 8.48 -11.88
CA ASP A 97 -15.51 8.79 -10.77
C ASP A 97 -15.48 7.75 -9.63
N GLN A 98 -14.98 6.54 -9.90
CA GLN A 98 -14.87 5.47 -8.91
C GLN A 98 -13.43 5.30 -8.45
N PRO A 99 -13.13 5.34 -7.14
CA PRO A 99 -11.76 5.33 -6.64
C PRO A 99 -11.07 3.97 -6.72
N GLY A 100 -11.76 2.94 -7.22
CA GLY A 100 -11.28 1.57 -7.33
C GLY A 100 -11.77 0.66 -6.20
N PRO A 101 -11.79 -0.67 -6.41
CA PRO A 101 -12.46 -1.63 -5.52
C PRO A 101 -11.87 -1.63 -4.11
N LEU A 102 -10.55 -1.57 -3.98
CA LEU A 102 -9.89 -1.59 -2.68
C LEU A 102 -10.17 -0.31 -1.88
N VAL A 103 -10.13 0.85 -2.53
CA VAL A 103 -10.43 2.14 -1.89
C VAL A 103 -11.90 2.19 -1.46
N SER A 104 -12.83 1.80 -2.34
CA SER A 104 -14.27 1.75 -2.01
C SER A 104 -14.55 0.83 -0.82
N LEU A 105 -13.87 -0.32 -0.75
CA LEU A 105 -14.03 -1.27 0.34
C LEU A 105 -13.48 -0.73 1.67
N LEU A 106 -12.24 -0.21 1.67
CA LEU A 106 -11.56 0.22 2.89
C LEU A 106 -12.04 1.58 3.41
N ALA A 107 -12.22 2.56 2.52
CA ALA A 107 -12.68 3.90 2.89
C ALA A 107 -14.21 3.98 3.07
N GLY A 108 -14.96 3.04 2.48
CA GLY A 108 -16.41 2.93 2.64
C GLY A 108 -16.78 1.91 3.71
N GLN A 109 -16.97 0.66 3.29
CA GLN A 109 -17.60 -0.40 4.09
C GLN A 109 -16.80 -0.81 5.33
N LYS A 110 -15.46 -0.79 5.26
CA LYS A 110 -14.57 -1.21 6.35
C LYS A 110 -13.91 -0.03 7.08
N SER A 111 -14.34 1.21 6.84
CA SER A 111 -13.74 2.42 7.42
C SER A 111 -13.69 2.40 8.95
N GLY A 112 -14.75 1.92 9.60
CA GLY A 112 -14.83 1.79 11.06
C GLY A 112 -13.95 0.69 11.66
N LYS A 113 -13.28 -0.14 10.84
CA LYS A 113 -12.35 -1.18 11.29
C LYS A 113 -10.88 -0.78 11.18
N LEU A 114 -10.57 0.36 10.56
CA LEU A 114 -9.19 0.79 10.39
C LEU A 114 -8.68 1.43 11.69
N PRO A 115 -7.57 0.94 12.27
CA PRO A 115 -7.00 1.52 13.49
C PRO A 115 -6.25 2.85 13.21
N VAL A 116 -6.02 3.17 11.94
CA VAL A 116 -5.31 4.37 11.48
C VAL A 116 -6.08 5.08 10.37
N PRO A 117 -5.90 6.40 10.20
CA PRO A 117 -6.49 7.13 9.08
C PRO A 117 -5.96 6.65 7.73
N ILE A 118 -6.80 6.78 6.70
CA ILE A 118 -6.47 6.51 5.30
C ILE A 118 -6.28 7.83 4.53
N VAL A 119 -5.25 7.88 3.70
CA VAL A 119 -5.00 8.94 2.73
C VAL A 119 -5.19 8.38 1.33
N ILE A 120 -6.17 8.92 0.61
CA ILE A 120 -6.45 8.56 -0.78
C ILE A 120 -5.79 9.60 -1.68
N VAL A 121 -4.91 9.16 -2.57
CA VAL A 121 -4.18 10.01 -3.52
C VAL A 121 -4.82 9.86 -4.90
N PRO A 122 -5.49 10.90 -5.44
CA PRO A 122 -6.04 10.87 -6.79
C PRO A 122 -4.95 10.71 -7.85
N GLN A 123 -5.28 10.01 -8.94
CA GLN A 123 -4.36 9.76 -10.05
C GLN A 123 -4.01 11.02 -10.85
N ASP A 124 -4.92 11.98 -10.94
CA ASP A 124 -4.77 13.17 -11.80
C ASP A 124 -3.96 14.31 -11.16
N LEU A 125 -3.40 14.09 -9.96
CA LEU A 125 -2.52 15.07 -9.34
C LEU A 125 -1.14 15.06 -10.00
N SER A 126 -0.64 16.26 -10.33
CA SER A 126 0.73 16.41 -10.79
C SER A 126 1.73 16.11 -9.68
N ASP A 127 2.95 15.78 -10.08
CA ASP A 127 4.06 15.52 -9.15
C ASP A 127 4.31 16.71 -8.20
N GLU A 128 4.20 17.94 -8.69
CA GLU A 128 4.37 19.15 -7.88
C GLU A 128 3.22 19.33 -6.87
N ALA A 129 1.98 19.05 -7.30
CA ALA A 129 0.82 19.10 -6.42
C ALA A 129 0.92 18.06 -5.29
N ILE A 130 1.39 16.86 -5.62
CA ILE A 130 1.66 15.80 -4.64
C ILE A 130 2.70 16.25 -3.63
N ASP A 131 3.81 16.84 -4.09
CA ASP A 131 4.88 17.31 -3.22
C ASP A 131 4.40 18.42 -2.27
N ASP A 132 3.64 19.40 -2.78
CA ASP A 132 3.05 20.47 -1.96
C ASP A 132 2.13 19.88 -0.88
N LEU A 133 1.17 19.02 -1.26
CA LEU A 133 0.24 18.39 -0.33
C LEU A 133 0.93 17.54 0.74
N ALA A 134 2.03 16.86 0.38
CA ALA A 134 2.81 16.07 1.32
C ALA A 134 3.66 16.92 2.28
N SER A 135 3.91 18.20 1.95
CA SER A 135 4.80 19.12 2.68
C SER A 135 4.11 20.02 3.70
N ARG A 136 2.79 20.26 3.59
CA ARG A 136 2.05 21.23 4.43
C ARG A 136 1.79 20.81 5.88
N ALA A 137 2.80 20.28 6.58
CA ALA A 137 2.85 20.32 8.03
C ALA A 137 3.64 21.57 8.44
N LYS A 138 2.95 22.73 8.48
CA LYS A 138 3.45 23.91 9.21
C LYS A 138 2.72 23.98 10.54
#